data_AF-A0A937YPR3-F1
#
_entry.id   AF-A0A937YPR3-F1
#
_cell.length_a   1.000
_cell.length_b   1.000
_cell.length_c   1.000
_cell.angle_alpha   90.00
_cell.angle_beta   90.00
_cell.angle_gamma   90.00
#
_symmetry.space_group_name_H-M   'P 1'
#
loop_
_entity.id
_entity.type
_entity.pdbx_description
1 polymer ?
#
loop_
_entity_poly.entity_id
_entity_poly.type
_entity_poly.pdbx_seq_one_letter_code
_entity_poly.pdbx_strand_id
1 'polypeptide(L)'
;MPDGASYFAIARTLPPRPGQGGGGLARAAVALGCESRHAGQLVYADGLDARELGRAEAIGPGCRTCARVDCAERAQPPVTQRPRADEHVRRRLPFGLAGVSKSYAVAG
;
A
#
# COMPACT_ATOMS: atom_id res chain seq x y z
N MET A 1 -1.50 -8.05 -4.43
CA MET A 1 -1.93 -8.35 -3.04
C MET A 1 -1.11 -9.53 -2.52
N PRO A 2 -1.09 -9.84 -1.20
CA PRO A 2 -0.27 -10.93 -0.66
C PRO A 2 -0.59 -12.32 -1.24
N ASP A 3 -1.76 -12.48 -1.82
CA ASP A 3 -2.26 -13.65 -2.57
C ASP A 3 -1.77 -13.72 -4.03
N GLY A 4 -0.97 -12.75 -4.48
CA GLY A 4 -0.47 -12.66 -5.86
C GLY A 4 -1.47 -12.07 -6.86
N ALA A 5 -2.73 -11.84 -6.46
CA ALA A 5 -3.70 -11.18 -7.32
C ALA A 5 -3.34 -9.70 -7.49
N SER A 6 -3.56 -9.20 -8.71
CA SER A 6 -3.40 -7.78 -9.05
C SER A 6 -4.77 -7.15 -9.27
N TYR A 7 -4.91 -5.91 -8.81
CA TYR A 7 -6.15 -5.16 -8.89
C TYR A 7 -5.89 -3.82 -9.56
N PHE A 8 -6.86 -3.37 -10.34
CA PHE A 8 -6.94 -2.00 -10.83
C PHE A 8 -7.95 -1.25 -10.00
N ALA A 9 -7.59 -0.07 -9.51
CA ALA A 9 -8.48 0.78 -8.72
C ALA A 9 -8.34 2.25 -9.10
N ILE A 10 -9.47 2.95 -9.07
CA ILE A 10 -9.55 4.41 -9.17
C ILE A 10 -10.22 4.95 -7.91
N ALA A 11 -9.86 6.17 -7.53
CA ALA A 11 -10.50 6.85 -6.42
C ALA A 11 -10.67 8.33 -6.72
N ARG A 12 -11.76 8.92 -6.21
CA ARG A 12 -12.02 10.36 -6.33
C ARG A 12 -12.62 10.89 -5.03
N THR A 13 -12.13 12.05 -4.60
CA THR A 13 -12.72 12.80 -3.49
C THR A 13 -14.04 13.43 -3.92
N LEU A 14 -15.05 13.33 -3.05
CA LEU A 14 -16.33 13.99 -3.24
C LEU A 14 -16.22 15.46 -2.83
N PRO A 15 -16.89 16.38 -3.56
CA PRO A 15 -16.98 17.75 -3.10
C PRO A 15 -17.73 17.80 -1.76
N PRO A 16 -17.40 18.77 -0.90
CA PRO A 16 -18.14 18.99 0.33
C PRO A 16 -19.63 19.20 0.04
N ARG A 17 -20.50 18.51 0.76
CA ARG A 17 -21.95 18.63 0.58
C ARG A 17 -22.45 19.95 1.21
N PRO A 18 -23.05 20.87 0.43
CA PRO A 18 -23.61 22.11 0.97
C PRO A 18 -24.80 21.78 1.90
N GLY A 19 -24.93 22.50 3.02
CA GLY A 19 -26.06 22.39 3.95
C GLY A 19 -25.81 21.60 5.25
N GLN A 20 -24.61 21.09 5.50
CA GLN A 20 -24.23 20.65 6.85
C GLN A 20 -23.82 21.87 7.67
N GLY A 21 -24.81 22.52 8.29
CA GLY A 21 -24.56 23.65 9.19
C GLY A 21 -23.67 23.23 10.37
N GLY A 22 -22.61 24.01 10.61
CA GLY A 22 -21.90 24.07 11.89
C GLY A 22 -20.79 23.04 12.16
N GLY A 23 -20.58 22.03 11.32
CA GLY A 23 -19.53 21.02 11.52
C GLY A 23 -18.60 20.93 10.31
N GLY A 24 -17.28 20.86 10.55
CA GLY A 24 -16.26 20.84 9.50
C GLY A 24 -16.59 19.91 8.33
N LEU A 25 -16.26 20.36 7.11
CA LEU A 25 -16.56 19.66 5.87
C LEU A 25 -16.02 18.22 5.92
N ALA A 26 -16.89 17.23 6.12
CA ALA A 26 -16.53 15.83 6.01
C ALA A 26 -16.05 15.57 4.57
N ARG A 27 -14.75 15.39 4.40
CA ARG A 27 -14.14 15.00 3.12
C ARG A 27 -14.33 13.50 2.97
N ALA A 28 -15.08 13.09 1.96
CA ALA A 28 -15.26 11.69 1.59
C ALA A 28 -14.55 11.40 0.27
N ALA A 29 -14.23 10.13 0.03
CA ALA A 29 -13.76 9.64 -1.25
C ALA A 29 -14.49 8.35 -1.60
N VAL A 30 -14.71 8.14 -2.90
CA VAL A 30 -15.22 6.88 -3.43
C VAL A 30 -14.08 6.21 -4.17
N ALA A 31 -13.88 4.92 -3.90
CA ALA A 31 -12.94 4.08 -4.61
C ALA A 31 -13.71 2.93 -5.29
N LEU A 32 -13.33 2.62 -6.52
CA LEU A 32 -13.84 1.47 -7.27
C LEU A 32 -12.65 0.64 -7.73
N GLY A 33 -12.77 -0.68 -7.68
CA GLY A 33 -11.70 -1.57 -8.10
C GLY A 33 -12.20 -2.92 -8.59
N CYS A 34 -11.39 -3.56 -9.43
CA CYS A 34 -11.64 -4.89 -9.96
C CYS A 34 -10.32 -5.66 -10.11
N GLU A 35 -10.38 -6.98 -10.29
CA GLU A 35 -9.20 -7.75 -10.68
C GLU A 35 -8.64 -7.20 -12.00
N SER A 36 -7.33 -7.05 -12.08
CA SER A 36 -6.67 -6.38 -13.20
C SER A 36 -6.96 -7.00 -14.57
N ARG A 37 -7.30 -8.30 -14.63
CA ARG A 37 -7.73 -8.98 -15.86
C ARG A 37 -8.99 -8.37 -16.50
N HIS A 38 -9.79 -7.65 -15.72
CA HIS A 38 -11.00 -6.97 -16.18
C HIS A 38 -10.77 -5.48 -16.48
N ALA A 39 -9.58 -4.95 -16.16
CA ALA A 39 -9.30 -3.51 -16.24
C ALA A 39 -9.50 -2.95 -17.66
N GLY A 40 -9.18 -3.73 -18.72
CA GLY A 40 -9.35 -3.30 -20.11
C GLY A 40 -10.78 -3.01 -20.56
N GLN A 41 -11.78 -3.24 -19.68
CA GLN A 41 -13.18 -2.84 -19.91
C GLN A 41 -13.49 -1.45 -19.34
N LEU A 42 -12.54 -0.80 -18.68
CA LEU A 42 -12.69 0.50 -18.05
C LEU A 42 -11.91 1.54 -18.85
N VAL A 43 -12.56 2.63 -19.25
CA VAL A 43 -11.90 3.79 -19.91
C VAL A 43 -10.72 4.34 -19.11
N TYR A 44 -10.75 4.20 -17.79
CA TYR A 44 -9.65 4.62 -16.91
C TYR A 44 -8.41 3.75 -16.99
N ALA A 45 -8.50 2.58 -17.63
CA ALA A 45 -7.36 1.71 -17.89
C ALA A 45 -6.76 1.94 -19.30
N ASP A 46 -7.31 2.86 -20.09
CA ASP A 46 -6.79 3.17 -21.42
C ASP A 46 -5.33 3.61 -21.34
N GLY A 47 -4.47 3.00 -22.17
CA GLY A 47 -3.03 3.27 -22.18
C GLY A 47 -2.22 2.54 -21.10
N LEU A 48 -2.86 1.80 -20.19
CA LEU A 48 -2.16 0.89 -19.29
C LEU A 48 -1.96 -0.46 -20.00
N ASP A 49 -0.72 -0.89 -20.16
CA ASP A 49 -0.43 -2.22 -20.68
C ASP A 49 -0.78 -3.27 -19.62
N ALA A 50 -1.69 -4.18 -19.94
CA ALA A 50 -2.03 -5.31 -19.08
C ALA A 50 -0.81 -6.23 -18.79
N ARG A 51 0.26 -6.15 -19.57
CA ARG A 51 1.54 -6.83 -19.28
C ARG A 51 2.40 -6.09 -18.25
N GLU A 52 2.14 -4.80 -18.00
CA GLU A 52 2.76 -4.05 -16.90
C GLU A 52 2.14 -4.34 -15.53
N LEU A 53 1.16 -5.25 -15.45
CA LEU A 53 0.62 -5.75 -14.18
C LEU A 53 1.68 -6.43 -13.29
N GLY A 54 2.78 -6.91 -13.87
CA GLY A 54 3.97 -7.35 -13.11
C GLY A 54 4.68 -6.21 -12.35
N ARG A 55 4.35 -4.95 -12.64
CA ARG A 55 4.84 -3.74 -11.93
C ARG A 55 3.80 -3.16 -10.98
N ALA A 56 2.70 -3.86 -10.72
CA ALA A 56 1.73 -3.40 -9.72
C ALA A 56 2.45 -3.15 -8.38
N GLU A 57 2.25 -1.97 -7.81
CA GLU A 57 2.80 -1.66 -6.50
C GLU A 57 2.30 -2.70 -5.50
N ALA A 58 3.22 -3.31 -4.77
CA ALA A 58 2.83 -4.22 -3.72
C ALA A 58 2.10 -3.40 -2.65
N ILE A 59 0.88 -3.78 -2.31
CA ILE A 59 0.12 -3.19 -1.21
C ILE A 59 -0.35 -4.29 -0.27
N GLY A 60 -0.54 -3.93 1.00
CA GLY A 60 -1.09 -4.83 2.02
C GLY A 60 -2.43 -4.33 2.54
N PRO A 61 -3.18 -5.18 3.25
CA PRO A 61 -4.51 -4.84 3.79
C PRO A 61 -4.47 -3.80 4.92
N GLY A 62 -3.29 -3.46 5.43
CA GLY A 62 -3.06 -2.51 6.51
C GLY A 62 -1.78 -2.87 7.26
N CYS A 63 -1.09 -1.89 7.86
CA CYS A 63 0.23 -2.12 8.46
C CYS A 63 0.22 -3.26 9.49
N ARG A 64 -0.79 -3.31 10.37
CA ARG A 64 -0.88 -4.32 11.44
C ARG A 64 -1.03 -5.75 10.95
N THR A 65 -1.54 -5.99 9.75
CA THR A 65 -1.80 -7.34 9.21
C THR A 65 -1.02 -7.64 7.93
N CYS A 66 -0.33 -6.65 7.37
CA CYS A 66 0.50 -6.81 6.18
C CYS A 66 1.73 -7.67 6.47
N ALA A 67 1.90 -8.74 5.69
CA ALA A 67 2.99 -9.69 5.81
C ALA A 67 4.34 -9.22 5.21
N ARG A 68 4.36 -8.12 4.45
CA ARG A 68 5.59 -7.60 3.78
C ARG A 68 6.66 -7.21 4.79
N VAL A 69 7.89 -7.67 4.60
CA VAL A 69 9.01 -7.37 5.50
C VAL A 69 9.85 -6.17 5.03
N ASP A 70 9.64 -5.72 3.81
CA ASP A 70 10.45 -4.75 3.06
C ASP A 70 9.70 -3.44 2.73
N CYS A 71 8.66 -3.09 3.49
CA CYS A 71 7.85 -1.90 3.27
C CYS A 71 8.42 -0.67 4.02
N ALA A 72 8.91 0.32 3.29
CA ALA A 72 9.43 1.57 3.86
C ALA A 72 8.33 2.46 4.47
N GLU A 73 7.13 2.44 3.89
CA GLU A 73 5.96 3.23 4.32
C GLU A 73 5.21 2.61 5.52
N ARG A 74 5.80 1.61 6.18
CA ARG A 74 5.14 0.89 7.27
C ARG A 74 5.02 1.80 8.51
N ALA A 75 3.80 2.19 8.86
CA ALA A 75 3.51 3.05 10.01
C ALA A 75 3.35 2.29 11.34
N GLN A 76 2.98 1.01 11.32
CA GLN A 76 2.74 0.20 12.52
C GLN A 76 3.37 -1.19 12.42
N PRO A 77 3.82 -1.77 13.56
CA PRO A 77 4.31 -3.14 13.58
C PRO A 77 3.17 -4.13 13.29
N PRO A 78 3.43 -5.20 12.53
CA PRO A 78 2.46 -6.26 12.29
C PRO A 78 2.20 -7.06 13.57
N VAL A 79 0.99 -7.59 13.73
CA VAL A 79 0.62 -8.45 14.85
C VAL A 79 1.15 -9.87 14.69
N THR A 80 1.47 -10.27 13.45
CA THR A 80 1.91 -11.62 13.08
C THR A 80 3.42 -11.82 13.18
N GLN A 81 4.20 -10.75 13.38
CA GLN A 81 5.66 -10.81 13.45
C GLN A 81 6.15 -9.91 14.59
N ARG A 82 7.21 -10.34 15.28
CA ARG A 82 7.84 -9.51 16.31
C ARG A 82 8.87 -8.56 15.69
N PRO A 83 8.77 -7.24 15.93
CA PRO A 83 9.83 -6.30 15.60
C PRO A 83 11.14 -6.71 16.28
N ARG A 84 12.27 -6.52 15.60
CA ARG A 84 13.60 -6.74 16.17
C ARG A 84 14.33 -5.41 16.30
N ALA A 85 14.66 -5.05 17.52
CA ALA A 85 15.60 -3.97 17.81
C ALA A 85 17.03 -4.53 17.81
N ASP A 86 17.95 -3.80 17.20
CA ASP A 86 19.38 -4.09 17.21
C ASP A 86 20.11 -2.76 17.38
N GLU A 87 20.80 -2.59 18.50
CA GLU A 87 21.42 -1.32 18.90
C GLU A 87 22.59 -0.92 17.99
N HIS A 88 23.21 -1.91 17.33
CA HIS A 88 24.34 -1.71 16.44
C HIS A 88 23.92 -1.51 14.98
N VAL A 89 22.62 -1.61 14.67
CA VAL A 89 22.11 -1.51 13.29
C VAL A 89 21.10 -0.38 13.14
N ARG A 90 21.43 0.59 12.30
CA ARG A 90 20.49 1.62 11.82
C ARG A 90 19.78 1.11 10.56
N ARG A 91 18.58 0.53 10.71
CA ARG A 91 17.78 0.07 9.56
C ARG A 91 17.02 1.23 8.92
N ARG A 92 16.97 1.27 7.58
CA ARG A 92 16.10 2.19 6.82
C ARG A 92 14.63 1.79 6.87
N LEU A 93 14.35 0.49 7.04
CA LEU A 93 12.99 -0.05 7.09
C LEU A 93 12.46 -0.03 8.53
N PRO A 94 11.21 0.43 8.76
CA PRO A 94 10.58 0.39 10.07
C PRO A 94 10.49 -1.02 10.66
N PHE A 95 10.60 -1.13 11.99
CA PHE A 95 10.34 -2.33 12.80
C PHE A 95 11.24 -3.55 12.58
N GLY A 96 12.20 -3.52 11.65
CA GLY A 96 13.25 -4.54 11.54
C GLY A 96 12.73 -5.98 11.44
N LEU A 97 11.69 -6.20 10.65
CA LEU A 97 10.99 -7.49 10.56
C LEU A 97 11.90 -8.60 10.01
N ALA A 98 11.80 -9.79 10.60
CA ALA A 98 12.59 -10.96 10.21
C ALA A 98 12.14 -11.47 8.83
N GLY A 99 13.04 -11.42 7.85
CA GLY A 99 12.78 -11.76 6.44
C GLY A 99 13.62 -10.93 5.46
N VAL A 100 14.19 -9.81 5.90
CA VAL A 100 15.16 -9.04 5.10
C VAL A 100 16.57 -9.53 5.41
N SER A 101 17.07 -10.49 4.62
CA SER A 101 18.47 -10.93 4.62
C SER A 101 19.40 -10.00 3.83
N LYS A 102 18.90 -8.89 3.26
CA LYS A 102 19.77 -7.88 2.64
C LYS A 102 20.13 -6.80 3.66
N SER A 103 21.18 -7.08 4.41
CA SER A 103 22.06 -6.07 4.97
C SER A 103 22.52 -5.18 3.83
N TYR A 104 21.93 -3.99 3.67
CA TYR A 104 22.65 -2.92 3.01
C TYR A 104 23.78 -2.52 3.96
N ALA A 105 24.92 -3.19 3.80
CA ALA A 105 26.19 -2.67 4.25
C ALA A 105 26.30 -1.25 3.69
N VAL A 106 26.44 -0.29 4.59
CA VAL A 106 26.78 1.08 4.23
C VAL A 106 28.19 0.99 3.63
N ALA A 107 28.27 1.02 2.30
CA ALA A 107 29.51 1.35 1.62
C ALA A 107 29.70 2.86 1.78
N GLY A 108 30.78 3.26 2.44
CA GLY A 108 31.16 4.65 2.71
C GLY A 108 31.87 4.76 4.05
#